data_AF-A0A519GK43-F1
#
_entry.id   AF-A0A519GK43-F1
#
_cell.length_a   1.000
_cell.length_b   1.000
_cell.length_c   1.000
_cell.angle_alpha   90.00
_cell.angle_beta   90.00
_cell.angle_gamma   90.00
#
_symmetry.space_group_name_H-M   'P 1'
#
loop_
_entity.id
_entity.type
_entity.pdbx_description
1 polymer ?
#
loop_
_entity_poly.entity_id
_entity_poly.type
_entity_poly.pdbx_seq_one_letter_code
_entity_poly.pdbx_strand_id
1 'polypeptide(L)'
;MKPPRLVLLAVTGISLFAFAGCSPVGDVAIKANGTTVSNDDVDLFTTFLCNYRAGANAESGAEGQAGQVPRGQARSEAARLLAESLVSAKAADAAKVPADLPGVEQSLQQIAPLIDKSATGDDRKRLVRLLTDSIASSTRLETAIKTEMVNELGEAINQLPQDQGQAIFDQKYAALIASAVKSSDLEIDPVFGIDPDSLAPGGDASLSSPVSQYAKDATAAQAPAEWLASLPKNQLCG
;
A
#
# COMPACT_ATOMS: atom_id res chain seq x y z
N MET A 1 -65.28 -12.31 25.29
CA MET A 1 -65.43 -10.85 25.43
C MET A 1 -64.24 -10.29 26.20
N LYS A 2 -63.59 -9.30 25.58
CA LYS A 2 -62.62 -8.30 26.09
C LYS A 2 -61.23 -8.76 26.60
N PRO A 3 -60.17 -7.99 26.27
CA PRO A 3 -58.79 -8.46 26.13
C PRO A 3 -57.91 -8.20 27.38
N PRO A 4 -56.71 -8.83 27.47
CA PRO A 4 -55.76 -8.57 28.53
C PRO A 4 -55.13 -7.18 28.44
N ARG A 5 -54.87 -6.62 29.61
CA ARG A 5 -54.29 -5.29 29.86
C ARG A 5 -52.83 -5.24 29.42
N LEU A 6 -52.52 -4.30 28.52
CA LEU A 6 -51.21 -3.66 28.35
C LEU A 6 -50.90 -2.82 29.59
N VAL A 7 -49.71 -2.94 30.19
CA VAL A 7 -49.00 -1.85 30.87
C VAL A 7 -47.49 -2.18 30.99
N LEU A 8 -46.70 -1.32 30.35
CA LEU A 8 -45.30 -0.93 30.60
C LEU A 8 -44.24 -2.02 30.85
N LEU A 9 -43.49 -2.32 29.78
CA LEU A 9 -42.06 -2.63 29.91
C LEU A 9 -41.27 -1.35 29.59
N ALA A 10 -40.60 -0.84 30.62
CA ALA A 10 -39.63 0.22 30.53
C ALA A 10 -38.45 -0.25 29.67
N VAL A 11 -38.41 0.18 28.41
CA VAL A 11 -37.17 0.17 27.64
C VAL A 11 -36.45 1.46 28.01
N THR A 12 -35.50 1.34 28.92
CA THR A 12 -34.50 2.37 29.18
C THR A 12 -33.82 2.72 27.87
N GLY A 13 -34.16 3.87 27.33
CA GLY A 13 -33.48 4.49 26.22
C GLY A 13 -32.06 4.84 26.64
N ILE A 14 -31.11 4.03 26.20
CA ILE A 14 -29.74 4.48 26.04
C ILE A 14 -29.67 5.12 24.65
N SER A 15 -30.09 6.38 24.61
CA SER A 15 -29.71 7.30 23.55
C SER A 15 -28.23 7.61 23.71
N LEU A 16 -27.37 6.70 23.25
CA LEU A 16 -25.96 7.01 23.05
C LEU A 16 -25.87 7.92 21.82
N PHE A 17 -25.46 9.15 22.08
CA PHE A 17 -25.08 10.17 21.12
C PHE A 17 -24.23 9.58 19.99
N ALA A 18 -24.82 9.43 18.81
CA ALA A 18 -24.11 9.17 17.56
C ALA A 18 -23.45 10.47 17.05
N PHE A 19 -22.46 10.96 17.79
CA PHE A 19 -21.51 11.97 17.34
C PHE A 19 -20.14 11.66 17.95
N ALA A 20 -19.51 10.58 17.47
CA ALA A 20 -18.10 10.30 17.67
C ALA A 20 -17.62 9.41 16.50
N GLY A 21 -16.99 10.03 15.50
CA GLY A 21 -16.25 9.34 14.44
C GLY A 21 -14.95 8.74 14.99
N CYS A 22 -15.07 7.76 15.89
CA CYS A 22 -13.97 6.87 16.22
C CYS A 22 -14.23 5.55 15.49
N SER A 23 -13.51 5.37 14.38
CA SER A 23 -13.32 4.06 13.75
C SER A 23 -13.06 3.00 14.84
N PRO A 24 -13.60 1.77 14.73
CA PRO A 24 -13.23 0.69 15.64
C PRO A 24 -11.75 0.35 15.40
N VAL A 25 -10.86 0.97 16.18
CA VAL A 25 -9.41 0.83 16.06
C VAL A 25 -9.00 -0.56 16.56
N GLY A 26 -9.03 -1.54 15.65
CA GLY A 26 -8.17 -2.70 15.72
C GLY A 26 -6.78 -2.34 15.19
N ASP A 27 -5.76 -3.13 15.53
CA ASP A 27 -4.41 -3.02 14.95
C ASP A 27 -4.38 -3.56 13.50
N VAL A 28 -5.36 -3.20 12.67
CA VAL A 28 -5.47 -3.65 11.28
C VAL A 28 -5.42 -2.42 10.40
N ALA A 29 -4.34 -2.30 9.64
CA ALA A 29 -4.13 -1.23 8.67
C ALA A 29 -4.74 -1.57 7.30
N ILE A 30 -4.60 -2.83 6.88
CA ILE A 30 -5.11 -3.33 5.60
C ILE A 30 -5.66 -4.71 5.82
N LYS A 31 -6.80 -5.01 5.22
CA LYS A 31 -7.38 -6.35 5.17
C LYS A 31 -7.73 -6.65 3.72
N ALA A 32 -7.21 -7.75 3.19
CA ALA A 32 -7.48 -8.17 1.83
C ALA A 32 -7.60 -9.70 1.78
N ASN A 33 -8.77 -10.20 1.37
CA ASN A 33 -8.97 -11.64 1.11
C ASN A 33 -8.60 -12.56 2.31
N GLY A 34 -8.88 -12.10 3.53
CA GLY A 34 -8.55 -12.84 4.76
C GLY A 34 -7.12 -12.64 5.27
N THR A 35 -6.25 -11.97 4.51
CA THR A 35 -4.94 -11.52 4.98
C THR A 35 -5.07 -10.15 5.63
N THR A 36 -4.41 -9.97 6.77
CA THR A 36 -4.36 -8.70 7.51
C THR A 36 -2.94 -8.19 7.62
N VAL A 37 -2.76 -6.89 7.38
CA VAL A 37 -1.54 -6.13 7.66
C VAL A 37 -1.84 -5.22 8.85
N SER A 38 -0.99 -5.27 9.87
CA SER A 38 -1.15 -4.46 11.08
C SER A 38 -0.64 -3.02 10.90
N ASN A 39 -0.98 -2.11 11.82
CA ASN A 39 -0.37 -0.78 11.83
C ASN A 39 1.15 -0.88 12.10
N ASP A 40 1.55 -1.83 12.95
CA ASP A 40 2.96 -2.13 13.21
C ASP A 40 3.70 -2.60 11.93
N ASP A 41 3.06 -3.42 11.09
CA ASP A 41 3.65 -3.85 9.82
C ASP A 41 3.84 -2.66 8.87
N VAL A 42 2.88 -1.72 8.84
CA VAL A 42 3.02 -0.47 8.06
C VAL A 42 4.13 0.40 8.62
N ASP A 43 4.22 0.60 9.93
CA ASP A 43 5.28 1.42 10.55
C ASP A 43 6.68 0.79 10.38
N LEU A 44 6.76 -0.53 10.39
CA LEU A 44 7.98 -1.29 10.10
C LEU A 44 8.42 -1.10 8.64
N PHE A 45 7.49 -1.24 7.69
CA PHE A 45 7.76 -1.02 6.27
C PHE A 45 8.07 0.45 5.97
N THR A 46 7.43 1.39 6.66
CA THR A 46 7.73 2.83 6.60
C THR A 46 9.17 3.11 7.01
N THR A 47 9.62 2.49 8.10
CA THR A 47 11.00 2.64 8.59
C THR A 47 12.00 2.10 7.57
N PHE A 48 11.68 0.97 6.92
CA PHE A 48 12.47 0.46 5.79
C PHE A 48 12.52 1.43 4.60
N LEU A 49 11.38 1.99 4.17
CA LEU A 49 11.33 2.96 3.06
C LEU A 49 12.14 4.23 3.36
N CYS A 50 12.03 4.76 4.59
CA CYS A 50 12.82 5.91 5.01
C CYS A 50 14.33 5.60 4.94
N ASN A 51 14.77 4.44 5.42
CA ASN A 51 16.18 4.03 5.36
C ASN A 51 16.66 3.77 3.94
N TYR A 52 15.82 3.17 3.09
CA TYR A 52 16.10 2.93 1.69
C TYR A 52 16.36 4.25 0.95
N ARG A 53 15.47 5.24 1.13
CA ARG A 53 15.63 6.58 0.55
C ARG A 53 16.87 7.30 1.09
N ALA A 54 17.13 7.20 2.39
CA ALA A 54 18.34 7.77 2.98
C ALA A 54 19.62 7.16 2.39
N GLY A 55 19.64 5.84 2.14
CA GLY A 55 20.75 5.15 1.48
C GLY A 55 20.96 5.60 0.03
N ALA A 56 19.91 5.59 -0.78
CA ALA A 56 19.99 5.99 -2.20
C ALA A 56 20.46 7.45 -2.39
N ASN A 57 20.06 8.34 -1.47
CA ASN A 57 20.47 9.74 -1.50
C ASN A 57 21.93 9.96 -1.04
N ALA A 58 22.44 9.13 -0.13
CA ALA A 58 23.85 9.14 0.25
C ALA A 58 24.75 8.72 -0.92
N GLU A 59 24.35 7.70 -1.69
CA GLU A 59 25.11 7.22 -2.86
C GLU A 59 25.13 8.22 -4.02
N SER A 60 24.07 9.01 -4.18
CA SER A 60 23.96 10.03 -5.23
C SER A 60 24.57 11.39 -4.86
N GLY A 61 25.12 11.55 -3.65
CA GLY A 61 25.64 12.83 -3.16
C GLY A 61 24.55 13.88 -2.90
N ALA A 62 23.28 13.47 -2.92
CA ALA A 62 22.11 14.29 -2.67
C ALA A 62 21.75 14.34 -1.17
N GLU A 63 22.76 14.43 -0.29
CA GLU A 63 22.62 14.37 1.18
C GLU A 63 21.66 15.44 1.75
N GLY A 64 21.33 16.49 0.98
CA GLY A 64 20.34 17.51 1.36
C GLY A 64 18.87 17.20 1.03
N GLN A 65 18.57 16.17 0.23
CA GLN A 65 17.20 15.80 -0.16
C GLN A 65 16.64 14.59 0.60
N ALA A 66 17.50 13.82 1.26
CA ALA A 66 17.12 12.63 2.03
C ALA A 66 16.19 12.91 3.21
N GLY A 67 16.31 14.09 3.82
CA GLY A 67 15.55 14.50 5.00
C GLY A 67 14.20 15.17 4.71
N GLN A 68 13.73 15.18 3.46
CA GLN A 68 12.61 16.04 3.03
C GLN A 68 11.29 15.29 2.81
N VAL A 69 11.22 13.99 3.11
CA VAL A 69 9.96 13.25 3.02
C VAL A 69 9.32 13.19 4.40
N PRO A 70 8.10 13.72 4.58
CA PRO A 70 7.36 13.55 5.81
C PRO A 70 7.12 12.08 6.08
N ARG A 71 7.34 11.64 7.33
CA ARG A 71 7.07 10.27 7.75
C ARG A 71 5.61 9.86 7.49
N GLY A 72 4.67 10.80 7.60
CA GLY A 72 3.26 10.58 7.24
C GLY A 72 3.07 10.20 5.77
N GLN A 73 3.78 10.86 4.86
CA GLN A 73 3.78 10.51 3.43
C GLN A 73 4.39 9.13 3.20
N ALA A 74 5.55 8.85 3.83
CA ALA A 74 6.19 7.54 3.74
C ALA A 74 5.30 6.42 4.33
N ARG A 75 4.50 6.72 5.36
CA ARG A 75 3.56 5.77 5.97
C ARG A 75 2.36 5.48 5.07
N SER A 76 1.79 6.49 4.42
CA SER A 76 0.76 6.31 3.41
C SER A 76 1.30 5.49 2.22
N GLU A 77 2.52 5.79 1.76
CA GLU A 77 3.17 5.03 0.70
C GLU A 77 3.45 3.57 1.09
N ALA A 78 3.90 3.32 2.32
CA ALA A 78 4.09 1.97 2.85
C ALA A 78 2.76 1.18 2.85
N ALA A 79 1.69 1.78 3.36
CA ALA A 79 0.37 1.17 3.35
C ALA A 79 -0.10 0.88 1.91
N ARG A 80 0.11 1.82 0.99
CA ARG A 80 -0.22 1.64 -0.42
C ARG A 80 0.53 0.46 -1.05
N LEU A 81 1.85 0.39 -0.88
CA LEU A 81 2.67 -0.71 -1.42
C LEU A 81 2.28 -2.08 -0.84
N LEU A 82 1.93 -2.13 0.45
CA LEU A 82 1.44 -3.34 1.10
C LEU A 82 0.02 -3.72 0.62
N ALA A 83 -0.83 -2.75 0.30
CA ALA A 83 -2.14 -3.05 -0.29
C ALA A 83 -2.01 -3.52 -1.74
N GLU A 84 -1.16 -2.86 -2.53
CA GLU A 84 -0.83 -3.22 -3.91
C GLU A 84 -0.24 -4.63 -3.99
N SER A 85 0.60 -5.05 -3.03
CA SER A 85 1.14 -6.41 -3.00
C SER A 85 0.05 -7.46 -2.75
N LEU A 86 -0.90 -7.20 -1.87
CA LEU A 86 -2.03 -8.12 -1.63
C LEU A 86 -2.94 -8.24 -2.85
N VAL A 87 -3.20 -7.12 -3.54
CA VAL A 87 -3.96 -7.11 -4.80
C VAL A 87 -3.20 -7.84 -5.91
N SER A 88 -1.90 -7.59 -6.03
CA SER A 88 -1.02 -8.24 -7.01
C SER A 88 -0.93 -9.74 -6.78
N ALA A 89 -0.85 -10.18 -5.51
CA ALA A 89 -0.86 -11.58 -5.13
C ALA A 89 -2.17 -12.25 -5.59
N LYS A 90 -3.32 -11.59 -5.38
CA LYS A 90 -4.61 -12.09 -5.87
C LYS A 90 -4.66 -12.21 -7.39
N ALA A 91 -4.21 -11.18 -8.11
CA ALA A 91 -4.15 -11.20 -9.57
C ALA A 91 -3.29 -12.37 -10.07
N ALA A 92 -2.11 -12.56 -9.47
CA ALA A 92 -1.20 -13.66 -9.77
C ALA A 92 -1.78 -15.05 -9.42
N ASP A 93 -2.49 -15.17 -8.29
CA ASP A 93 -3.16 -16.41 -7.89
C ASP A 93 -4.25 -16.81 -8.89
N ALA A 94 -5.05 -15.83 -9.37
CA ALA A 94 -6.04 -16.06 -10.41
C ALA A 94 -5.41 -16.55 -11.72
N ALA A 95 -4.22 -16.04 -12.04
CA ALA A 95 -3.40 -16.47 -13.18
C ALA A 95 -2.60 -17.77 -12.93
N LYS A 96 -2.66 -18.34 -11.72
CA LYS A 96 -1.93 -19.55 -11.31
C LYS A 96 -0.41 -19.48 -11.52
N VAL A 97 0.17 -18.29 -11.41
CA VAL A 97 1.62 -18.10 -11.57
C VAL A 97 2.34 -18.46 -10.28
N PRO A 98 3.32 -19.39 -10.29
CA PRO A 98 4.09 -19.74 -9.09
C PRO A 98 5.07 -18.63 -8.71
N ALA A 99 5.45 -18.55 -7.43
CA ALA A 99 6.48 -17.62 -6.96
C ALA A 99 7.89 -18.06 -7.39
N ASP A 100 8.69 -17.12 -7.90
CA ASP A 100 10.13 -17.32 -8.12
C ASP A 100 10.90 -17.05 -6.81
N LEU A 101 10.83 -18.00 -5.88
CA LEU A 101 11.48 -17.86 -4.57
C LEU A 101 13.00 -17.63 -4.68
N PRO A 102 13.76 -18.30 -5.57
CA PRO A 102 15.18 -17.98 -5.78
C PRO A 102 15.42 -16.53 -6.22
N GLY A 103 14.63 -16.02 -7.17
CA GLY A 103 14.73 -14.63 -7.60
C GLY A 103 14.41 -13.64 -6.47
N VAL A 104 13.37 -13.92 -5.68
CA VAL A 104 13.01 -13.12 -4.51
C VAL A 104 14.13 -13.12 -3.47
N GLU A 105 14.74 -14.27 -3.17
CA GLU A 105 15.86 -14.37 -2.24
C GLU A 105 17.06 -13.54 -2.73
N GLN A 106 17.37 -13.62 -4.02
CA GLN A 106 18.44 -12.81 -4.63
C GLN A 106 18.16 -11.31 -4.48
N SER A 107 16.93 -10.86 -4.72
CA SER A 107 16.53 -9.45 -4.50
C SER A 107 16.69 -9.04 -3.05
N LEU A 108 16.27 -9.89 -2.09
CA LEU A 108 16.41 -9.62 -0.66
C LEU A 108 17.89 -9.51 -0.23
N GLN A 109 18.77 -10.33 -0.82
CA GLN A 109 20.21 -10.26 -0.56
C GLN A 109 20.81 -8.91 -0.99
N GLN A 110 20.33 -8.32 -2.10
CA GLN A 110 20.80 -7.02 -2.57
C GLN A 110 20.44 -5.87 -1.62
N ILE A 111 19.32 -5.99 -0.91
CA ILE A 111 18.86 -4.98 0.06
C ILE A 111 19.09 -5.39 1.52
N ALA A 112 19.77 -6.50 1.79
CA ALA A 112 19.98 -7.02 3.14
C ALA A 112 20.61 -6.00 4.11
N PRO A 113 21.62 -5.18 3.72
CA PRO A 113 22.15 -4.14 4.61
C PRO A 113 21.10 -3.10 5.02
N LEU A 114 20.13 -2.79 4.15
CA LEU A 114 19.05 -1.86 4.44
C LEU A 114 17.99 -2.49 5.34
N ILE A 115 17.71 -3.79 5.15
CA ILE A 115 16.85 -4.57 6.05
C ILE A 115 17.45 -4.56 7.47
N ASP A 116 18.75 -4.87 7.59
CA ASP A 116 19.47 -4.94 8.86
C ASP A 116 19.56 -3.57 9.57
N LYS A 117 19.64 -2.48 8.80
CA LYS A 117 19.57 -1.10 9.32
C LYS A 117 18.16 -0.74 9.82
N SER A 118 17.13 -1.34 9.25
CA SER A 118 15.73 -0.95 9.50
C SER A 118 15.08 -1.71 10.64
N ALA A 119 15.51 -2.95 10.89
CA ALA A 119 14.90 -3.79 11.90
C ALA A 119 15.88 -4.84 12.44
N THR A 120 15.66 -5.27 13.68
CA THR A 120 16.43 -6.34 14.32
C THR A 120 15.50 -7.39 14.94
N GLY A 121 16.04 -8.54 15.37
CA GLY A 121 15.26 -9.56 16.08
C GLY A 121 14.04 -10.06 15.31
N ASP A 122 12.88 -10.05 15.95
CA ASP A 122 11.63 -10.52 15.34
C ASP A 122 11.04 -9.53 14.33
N ASP A 123 11.24 -8.22 14.52
CA ASP A 123 10.85 -7.21 13.54
C ASP A 123 11.61 -7.37 12.23
N ARG A 124 12.88 -7.78 12.29
CA ARG A 124 13.65 -8.14 11.09
C ARG A 124 12.98 -9.28 10.33
N LYS A 125 12.57 -10.34 11.02
CA LYS A 125 11.89 -11.48 10.39
C LYS A 125 10.55 -11.07 9.78
N ARG A 126 9.78 -10.24 10.50
CA ARG A 126 8.52 -9.66 10.01
C ARG A 126 8.75 -8.83 8.75
N LEU A 127 9.75 -7.95 8.75
CA LEU A 127 10.11 -7.11 7.60
C LEU A 127 10.53 -7.97 6.40
N VAL A 128 11.38 -8.97 6.61
CA VAL A 128 11.77 -9.92 5.55
C VAL A 128 10.55 -10.62 4.96
N ARG A 129 9.59 -11.07 5.79
CA ARG A 129 8.34 -11.66 5.30
C ARG A 129 7.54 -10.67 4.45
N LEU A 130 7.32 -9.44 4.93
CA LEU A 130 6.58 -8.41 4.19
C LEU A 130 7.24 -8.10 2.83
N LEU A 131 8.58 -8.00 2.80
CA LEU A 131 9.34 -7.77 1.57
C LEU A 131 9.30 -8.99 0.64
N THR A 132 9.39 -10.21 1.19
CA THR A 132 9.24 -11.46 0.42
C THR A 132 7.88 -11.50 -0.27
N ASP A 133 6.81 -11.27 0.49
CA ASP A 133 5.44 -11.29 -0.03
C ASP A 133 5.24 -10.21 -1.08
N SER A 134 5.77 -9.00 -0.84
CA SER A 134 5.73 -7.88 -1.78
C SER A 134 6.46 -8.21 -3.09
N ILE A 135 7.74 -8.59 -3.04
CA ILE A 135 8.55 -8.89 -4.23
C ILE A 135 7.98 -10.10 -4.98
N ALA A 136 7.57 -11.15 -4.26
CA ALA A 136 6.96 -12.33 -4.86
C ALA A 136 5.65 -11.97 -5.57
N SER A 137 4.78 -11.17 -4.97
CA SER A 137 3.52 -10.76 -5.60
C SER A 137 3.74 -9.95 -6.89
N SER A 138 4.69 -9.00 -6.89
CA SER A 138 4.99 -8.16 -8.04
C SER A 138 5.59 -8.96 -9.19
N THR A 139 6.58 -9.81 -8.91
CA THR A 139 7.24 -10.65 -9.93
C THR A 139 6.28 -11.68 -10.54
N ARG A 140 5.36 -12.24 -9.73
CA ARG A 140 4.31 -13.13 -10.23
C ARG A 140 3.30 -12.39 -11.11
N LEU A 141 2.89 -11.18 -10.73
CA LEU A 141 1.99 -10.37 -11.55
C LEU A 141 2.66 -10.01 -12.88
N GLU A 142 3.92 -9.58 -12.87
CA GLU A 142 4.68 -9.29 -14.08
C GLU A 142 4.76 -10.53 -15.00
N THR A 143 4.99 -11.69 -14.42
CA THR A 143 5.02 -12.96 -15.15
C THR A 143 3.64 -13.32 -15.73
N ALA A 144 2.55 -13.06 -15.00
CA ALA A 144 1.19 -13.24 -15.50
C ALA A 144 0.93 -12.34 -16.73
N ILE A 145 1.30 -11.06 -16.64
CA ILE A 145 1.16 -10.10 -17.73
C ILE A 145 1.96 -10.57 -18.95
N LYS A 146 3.24 -10.91 -18.77
CA LYS A 146 4.09 -11.42 -19.85
C LYS A 146 3.52 -12.67 -20.49
N THR A 147 2.97 -13.58 -19.69
CA THR A 147 2.34 -14.81 -20.20
C THR A 147 1.09 -14.49 -21.04
N GLU A 148 0.24 -13.56 -20.60
CA GLU A 148 -0.91 -13.11 -21.39
C GLU A 148 -0.47 -12.42 -22.68
N MET A 149 0.54 -11.56 -22.63
CA MET A 149 1.08 -10.90 -23.83
C MET A 149 1.62 -11.92 -24.84
N VAL A 150 2.35 -12.94 -24.39
CA VAL A 150 2.84 -14.03 -25.25
C VAL A 150 1.68 -14.85 -25.82
N ASN A 151 0.65 -15.13 -25.03
CA ASN A 151 -0.52 -15.88 -25.50
C ASN A 151 -1.34 -15.11 -26.56
N GLU A 152 -1.43 -13.79 -26.45
CA GLU A 152 -2.20 -12.95 -27.38
C GLU A 152 -1.41 -12.56 -28.64
N LEU A 153 -0.12 -12.25 -28.48
CA LEU A 153 0.71 -11.71 -29.56
C LEU A 153 1.62 -12.76 -30.19
N GLY A 154 1.84 -13.90 -29.53
CA GLY A 154 2.77 -14.92 -29.98
C GLY A 154 4.17 -14.37 -30.22
N GLU A 155 4.78 -14.74 -31.34
CA GLU A 155 6.12 -14.28 -31.73
C GLU A 155 6.18 -12.77 -32.06
N ALA A 156 5.02 -12.13 -32.33
CA ALA A 156 4.98 -10.71 -32.67
C ALA A 156 5.42 -9.81 -31.50
N ILE A 157 5.36 -10.30 -30.26
CA ILE A 157 5.81 -9.56 -29.08
C ILE A 157 7.29 -9.15 -29.18
N ASN A 158 8.13 -9.98 -29.81
CA ASN A 158 9.56 -9.71 -29.97
C ASN A 158 9.86 -8.72 -31.10
N GLN A 159 8.85 -8.37 -31.90
CA GLN A 159 8.94 -7.43 -33.02
C GLN A 159 8.32 -6.08 -32.69
N LEU A 160 7.67 -5.96 -31.51
CA LEU A 160 7.08 -4.71 -31.08
C LEU A 160 8.16 -3.67 -30.74
N PRO A 161 7.99 -2.42 -31.20
CA PRO A 161 8.70 -1.29 -30.64
C PRO A 161 8.57 -1.24 -29.10
N GLN A 162 9.63 -0.83 -28.41
CA GLN A 162 9.68 -0.83 -26.94
C GLN A 162 8.55 -0.02 -26.30
N ASP A 163 8.20 1.13 -26.88
CA ASP A 163 7.10 1.99 -26.45
C ASP A 163 5.74 1.31 -26.58
N GLN A 164 5.52 0.58 -27.66
CA GLN A 164 4.29 -0.19 -27.85
C GLN A 164 4.21 -1.39 -26.90
N GLY A 165 5.33 -2.10 -26.71
CA GLY A 165 5.43 -3.20 -25.75
C GLY A 165 5.12 -2.73 -24.33
N GLN A 166 5.66 -1.58 -23.91
CA GLN A 166 5.39 -0.98 -22.61
C GLN A 166 3.92 -0.55 -22.47
N ALA A 167 3.35 0.09 -23.50
CA ALA A 167 1.95 0.51 -23.45
C ALA A 167 0.98 -0.68 -23.29
N ILE A 168 1.25 -1.80 -23.97
CA ILE A 168 0.47 -3.04 -23.83
C ILE A 168 0.66 -3.63 -22.43
N PHE A 169 1.90 -3.65 -21.93
CA PHE A 169 2.18 -4.10 -20.56
C PHE A 169 1.39 -3.27 -19.54
N ASP A 170 1.46 -1.94 -19.62
CA ASP A 170 0.76 -1.02 -18.72
C ASP A 170 -0.76 -1.19 -18.79
N GLN A 171 -1.31 -1.38 -20.00
CA GLN A 171 -2.73 -1.66 -20.19
C GLN A 171 -3.14 -2.97 -19.51
N LYS A 172 -2.36 -4.03 -19.67
CA LYS A 172 -2.65 -5.34 -19.04
C LYS A 172 -2.47 -5.29 -17.54
N TYR A 173 -1.43 -4.62 -17.06
CA TYR A 173 -1.23 -4.35 -15.64
C TYR A 173 -2.47 -3.66 -15.05
N ALA A 174 -2.93 -2.57 -15.67
CA ALA A 174 -4.12 -1.84 -15.22
C ALA A 174 -5.38 -2.72 -15.20
N ALA A 175 -5.59 -3.54 -16.23
CA ALA A 175 -6.74 -4.42 -16.32
C ALA A 175 -6.74 -5.52 -15.24
N LEU A 176 -5.59 -6.17 -15.01
CA LEU A 176 -5.45 -7.22 -14.01
C LEU A 176 -5.60 -6.66 -12.58
N ILE A 177 -4.97 -5.52 -12.28
CA ILE A 177 -5.12 -4.85 -10.99
C ILE A 177 -6.58 -4.43 -10.78
N ALA A 178 -7.22 -3.77 -11.74
CA ALA A 178 -8.62 -3.35 -11.62
C ALA A 178 -9.57 -4.54 -11.38
N SER A 179 -9.33 -5.67 -12.05
CA SER A 179 -10.07 -6.91 -11.83
C SER A 179 -9.84 -7.49 -10.43
N ALA A 180 -8.59 -7.48 -9.97
CA ALA A 180 -8.22 -7.97 -8.65
C ALA A 180 -8.77 -7.08 -7.53
N VAL A 181 -8.76 -5.75 -7.67
CA VAL A 181 -9.39 -4.82 -6.72
C VAL A 181 -10.88 -5.09 -6.62
N LYS A 182 -11.61 -5.12 -7.74
CA LYS A 182 -13.07 -5.35 -7.78
C LYS A 182 -13.50 -6.68 -7.17
N SER A 183 -12.66 -7.70 -7.31
CA SER A 183 -12.95 -9.02 -6.76
C SER A 183 -12.44 -9.20 -5.33
N SER A 184 -11.61 -8.29 -4.81
CA SER A 184 -11.05 -8.33 -3.46
C SER A 184 -12.00 -7.78 -2.42
N ASP A 185 -12.04 -8.46 -1.27
CA ASP A 185 -12.53 -7.89 -0.02
C ASP A 185 -11.42 -7.03 0.59
N LEU A 186 -11.14 -5.87 -0.03
CA LEU A 186 -10.06 -4.96 0.34
C LEU A 186 -10.62 -3.82 1.21
N GLU A 187 -10.14 -3.74 2.44
CA GLU A 187 -10.39 -2.66 3.39
C GLU A 187 -9.04 -2.05 3.78
N ILE A 188 -8.94 -0.71 3.70
CA ILE A 188 -7.76 0.04 4.13
C ILE A 188 -8.20 1.05 5.18
N ASP A 189 -7.45 1.19 6.26
CA ASP A 189 -7.75 2.19 7.28
C ASP A 189 -7.73 3.60 6.64
N PRO A 190 -8.83 4.38 6.74
CA PRO A 190 -8.91 5.70 6.12
C PRO A 190 -7.84 6.68 6.62
N VAL A 191 -7.17 6.41 7.75
CA VAL A 191 -6.04 7.23 8.24
C VAL A 191 -4.90 7.33 7.23
N PHE A 192 -4.76 6.34 6.33
CA PHE A 192 -3.74 6.36 5.28
C PHE A 192 -4.11 7.22 4.07
N GLY A 193 -5.36 7.66 3.98
CA GLY A 193 -5.86 8.49 2.88
C GLY A 193 -5.90 7.76 1.54
N ILE A 194 -5.97 6.42 1.54
CA ILE A 194 -5.96 5.59 0.34
C ILE A 194 -7.39 5.09 0.08
N ASP A 195 -7.95 5.45 -1.06
CA ASP A 195 -9.16 4.79 -1.57
C ASP A 195 -8.74 3.42 -2.18
N PRO A 196 -9.31 2.28 -1.73
CA PRO A 196 -9.05 0.98 -2.35
C PRO A 196 -9.20 0.97 -3.89
N ASP A 197 -10.16 1.73 -4.43
CA ASP A 197 -10.38 1.83 -5.88
C ASP A 197 -9.25 2.60 -6.59
N SER A 198 -8.51 3.44 -5.87
CA SER A 198 -7.35 4.19 -6.38
C SER A 198 -6.08 3.36 -6.59
N LEU A 199 -6.08 2.11 -6.11
CA LEU A 199 -5.00 1.17 -6.41
C LEU A 199 -5.03 0.75 -7.89
N ALA A 200 -6.18 0.84 -8.54
CA ALA A 200 -6.28 0.68 -9.99
C ALA A 200 -5.85 1.98 -10.71
N PRO A 201 -5.07 1.89 -11.81
CA PRO A 201 -4.73 3.06 -12.60
C PRO A 201 -5.98 3.83 -13.05
N GLY A 202 -6.09 5.11 -12.66
CA GLY A 202 -7.21 5.99 -12.99
C GLY A 202 -8.27 6.17 -11.89
N GLY A 203 -8.14 5.54 -10.73
CA GLY A 203 -8.97 5.85 -9.56
C GLY A 203 -8.56 7.16 -8.86
N ASP A 204 -9.53 7.85 -8.25
CA ASP A 204 -9.24 9.07 -7.46
C ASP A 204 -8.52 8.65 -6.16
N ALA A 205 -7.30 9.15 -5.97
CA ALA A 205 -6.47 8.81 -4.81
C ALA A 205 -6.99 9.35 -3.48
N SER A 206 -8.06 10.17 -3.49
CA SER A 206 -8.47 10.93 -2.33
C SER A 206 -9.78 10.42 -1.71
N LEU A 207 -9.70 9.92 -0.47
CA LEU A 207 -10.88 9.70 0.37
C LEU A 207 -11.57 11.01 0.79
N SER A 208 -10.90 12.16 0.64
CA SER A 208 -11.44 13.49 0.91
C SER A 208 -10.52 14.60 0.40
N SER A 209 -11.08 15.54 -0.37
CA SER A 209 -10.30 16.66 -0.92
C SER A 209 -9.77 17.58 0.20
N PRO A 210 -8.48 17.95 0.18
CA PRO A 210 -7.90 18.84 1.18
C PRO A 210 -8.54 20.23 1.11
N VAL A 211 -9.24 20.62 2.18
CA VAL A 211 -10.00 21.90 2.24
C VAL A 211 -9.19 23.08 2.79
N SER A 212 -8.20 22.85 3.65
CA SER A 212 -7.32 23.92 4.17
C SER A 212 -6.04 24.06 3.33
N GLN A 213 -5.46 25.26 3.28
CA GLN A 213 -4.18 25.47 2.59
C GLN A 213 -3.07 24.59 3.18
N TYR A 214 -3.06 24.45 4.52
CA TYR A 214 -2.18 23.52 5.21
C TYR A 214 -2.34 22.07 4.75
N ALA A 215 -3.58 21.58 4.59
CA ALA A 215 -3.83 20.23 4.10
C ALA A 215 -3.42 20.08 2.63
N LYS A 216 -3.67 21.10 1.80
CA LYS A 216 -3.25 21.11 0.38
C LYS A 216 -1.73 21.02 0.27
N ASP A 217 -1.01 21.82 1.04
CA ASP A 217 0.45 21.85 1.07
C ASP A 217 1.04 20.52 1.60
N ALA A 218 0.35 19.85 2.54
CA ALA A 218 0.75 18.55 3.08
C ALA A 218 0.48 17.37 2.12
N THR A 219 -0.51 17.49 1.23
CA THR A 219 -0.86 16.47 0.22
C THR A 219 -0.19 16.70 -1.14
N ALA A 220 0.53 17.81 -1.31
CA ALA A 220 1.22 18.10 -2.56
C ALA A 220 2.28 17.03 -2.86
N ALA A 221 2.44 16.67 -4.15
CA ALA A 221 3.43 15.69 -4.59
C ALA A 221 4.87 16.03 -4.14
N GLN A 222 5.14 17.31 -3.90
CA GLN A 222 6.34 17.81 -3.25
C GLN A 222 5.95 18.86 -2.23
N ALA A 223 6.12 18.55 -0.95
CA ALA A 223 5.75 19.47 0.12
C ALA A 223 6.67 20.71 0.12
N PRO A 224 6.17 21.92 0.43
CA PRO A 224 6.99 23.13 0.44
C PRO A 224 8.18 23.03 1.39
N ALA A 225 9.36 23.49 0.96
CA ALA A 225 10.59 23.41 1.75
C ALA A 225 10.48 24.10 3.13
N GLU A 226 9.74 25.21 3.21
CA GLU A 226 9.49 25.94 4.46
C GLU A 226 8.64 25.11 5.45
N TRP A 227 7.67 24.36 4.94
CA TRP A 227 6.86 23.47 5.76
C TRP A 227 7.69 22.28 6.24
N LEU A 228 8.48 21.66 5.36
CA LEU A 228 9.41 20.58 5.73
C LEU A 228 10.42 21.02 6.80
N ALA A 229 10.97 22.23 6.67
CA ALA A 229 11.88 22.80 7.65
C ALA A 229 11.21 23.08 9.01
N SER A 230 9.88 23.21 9.05
CA SER A 230 9.11 23.41 10.29
C SER A 230 8.78 22.11 11.01
N LEU A 231 8.94 20.95 10.36
CA LEU A 231 8.62 19.66 10.97
C LEU A 231 9.71 19.23 11.97
N PRO A 232 9.32 18.67 13.13
CA PRO A 232 10.26 17.99 14.01
C PRO A 232 11.01 16.88 13.26
N LYS A 233 12.30 16.66 13.57
CA LYS A 233 13.11 15.64 12.89
C LYS A 233 12.49 14.24 12.92
N ASN A 234 11.81 13.88 14.01
CA ASN A 234 11.12 12.60 14.14
C ASN A 234 9.88 12.45 13.25
N GLN A 235 9.45 13.52 12.57
CA GLN A 235 8.36 13.54 11.59
C GLN A 235 8.87 13.52 10.15
N LEU A 236 10.18 13.44 9.94
CA LEU A 236 10.82 13.30 8.64
C LEU A 236 11.43 11.90 8.52
N CYS A 237 11.55 11.39 7.30
CA CYS A 237 12.45 10.27 7.03
C CYS A 237 13.90 10.77 7.10
N GLY A 238 14.74 10.16 7.94
CA GLY A 238 16.16 10.52 8.10
C GLY A 238 16.46 11.24 9.40
#